data_AF-A0A7N2M5T6-F1
#
_entry.id   AF-A0A7N2M5T6-F1
#
_cell.length_a   1.000
_cell.length_b   1.000
_cell.length_c   1.000
_cell.angle_alpha   90.00
_cell.angle_beta   90.00
_cell.angle_gamma   90.00
#
_symmetry.space_group_name_H-M   'P 1'
#
loop_
_entity.id
_entity.type
_entity.pdbx_description
1 polymer ?
#
loop_
_entity_poly.entity_id
_entity_poly.type
_entity_poly.pdbx_seq_one_letter_code
_entity_poly.pdbx_strand_id
1 'polypeptide(L)'
;MNHNLITDLGCKSRGIKLCAALAAAGLIAAYSSKKLPDHQREKYAVVTLIDCRSILDPVLSSYHIGFYHSAITNTHDISAEEQLWELANRCYTSFANAKNSNKHFSDMSDLNFLMCKAIENPTLTPSSSMRTALVSVFEDPIEDFSKIHQQLGIEDYVGCASAHGVGPSIAIFDTIRNGGLDCTCVYPSPLHSREQMQGLIDDMRRILVDACNQLGSES
;
A
#
# COMPACT_ATOMS: atom_id res chain seq x y z
N MET A 1 10.08 -6.17 23.05
CA MET A 1 10.68 -5.65 21.80
C MET A 1 9.52 -5.19 20.93
N ASN A 2 9.56 -4.00 20.33
CA ASN A 2 8.40 -3.43 19.65
C ASN A 2 8.18 -4.16 18.31
N HIS A 3 7.09 -4.94 18.17
CA HIS A 3 6.86 -5.81 17.00
C HIS A 3 6.90 -5.06 15.66
N ASN A 4 6.57 -3.76 15.68
CA ASN A 4 6.55 -2.92 14.48
C ASN A 4 7.95 -2.49 13.99
N LEU A 5 8.96 -2.46 14.88
CA LEU A 5 10.36 -2.24 14.49
C LEU A 5 10.92 -3.47 13.76
N ILE A 6 10.38 -4.66 14.08
CA ILE A 6 10.77 -5.94 13.47
C ILE A 6 10.30 -6.02 12.02
N THR A 7 9.18 -5.40 11.66
CA THR A 7 8.69 -5.41 10.27
C THR A 7 9.64 -4.66 9.33
N ASP A 8 10.06 -3.43 9.69
CA ASP A 8 11.05 -2.66 8.92
C ASP A 8 12.41 -3.38 8.86
N LEU A 9 12.86 -3.95 9.97
CA LEU A 9 14.09 -4.76 10.00
C LEU A 9 13.97 -6.02 9.13
N GLY A 10 12.82 -6.69 9.14
CA GLY A 10 12.54 -7.86 8.32
C GLY A 10 12.51 -7.57 6.82
N CYS A 11 12.02 -6.38 6.44
CA CYS A 11 12.12 -5.85 5.09
C CYS A 11 13.57 -5.56 4.69
N LYS A 12 14.31 -4.84 5.54
CA LYS A 12 15.72 -4.51 5.31
C LYS A 12 16.61 -5.74 5.15
N SER A 13 16.43 -6.76 5.99
CA SER A 13 17.21 -8.01 5.92
C SER A 13 16.98 -8.79 4.63
N ARG A 14 15.88 -8.51 3.91
CA ARG A 14 15.50 -9.12 2.63
C ARG A 14 15.77 -8.22 1.43
N GLY A 15 16.24 -7.00 1.65
CA GLY A 15 16.45 -6.02 0.57
C GLY A 15 15.15 -5.54 -0.09
N ILE A 16 14.02 -5.59 0.63
CA ILE A 16 12.71 -5.12 0.15
C ILE A 16 12.25 -3.89 0.93
N LYS A 17 11.35 -3.11 0.34
CA LYS A 17 10.72 -1.96 1.01
C LYS A 17 9.47 -2.37 1.81
N LEU A 18 9.15 -1.58 2.84
CA LEU A 18 8.01 -1.83 3.75
C LEU A 18 6.66 -1.92 3.02
N CYS A 19 6.49 -1.11 1.98
CA CYS A 19 5.30 -1.10 1.13
C CYS A 19 4.98 -2.48 0.54
N ALA A 20 5.99 -3.29 0.26
CA ALA A 20 5.79 -4.64 -0.26
C ALA A 20 5.26 -5.60 0.81
N ALA A 21 5.69 -5.46 2.07
CA ALA A 21 5.15 -6.24 3.19
C ALA A 21 3.70 -5.83 3.49
N LEU A 22 3.40 -4.52 3.45
CA LEU A 22 2.04 -4.01 3.62
C LEU A 22 1.09 -4.48 2.51
N ALA A 23 1.54 -4.42 1.25
CA ALA A 23 0.80 -4.95 0.12
C ALA A 23 0.53 -6.44 0.31
N ALA A 24 1.56 -7.24 0.58
CA ALA A 24 1.44 -8.69 0.79
C ALA A 24 0.46 -9.04 1.92
N ALA A 25 0.57 -8.38 3.08
CA ALA A 25 -0.35 -8.57 4.20
C ALA A 25 -1.79 -8.24 3.80
N GLY A 26 -2.01 -7.14 3.07
CA GLY A 26 -3.33 -6.76 2.56
C GLY A 26 -3.92 -7.77 1.58
N LEU A 27 -3.11 -8.32 0.69
CA LEU A 27 -3.53 -9.36 -0.26
C LEU A 27 -3.92 -10.67 0.44
N ILE A 28 -3.10 -11.13 1.40
CA ILE A 28 -3.36 -12.36 2.17
C ILE A 28 -4.61 -12.20 3.04
N ALA A 29 -4.75 -11.06 3.73
CA ALA A 29 -5.92 -10.78 4.56
C ALA A 29 -7.20 -10.73 3.71
N ALA A 30 -7.16 -10.08 2.55
CA ALA A 30 -8.31 -10.02 1.64
C ALA A 30 -8.70 -11.40 1.10
N TYR A 31 -7.72 -12.21 0.71
CA TYR A 31 -7.97 -13.59 0.30
C TYR A 31 -8.59 -14.42 1.43
N SER A 32 -8.01 -14.36 2.63
CA SER A 32 -8.46 -15.11 3.81
C SER A 32 -9.89 -14.75 4.21
N SER A 33 -10.29 -13.48 4.06
CA SER A 33 -11.64 -13.01 4.38
C SER A 33 -12.75 -13.67 3.55
N LYS A 34 -12.42 -14.13 2.32
CA LYS A 34 -13.38 -14.76 1.40
C LYS A 34 -13.69 -16.22 1.74
N LYS A 35 -12.88 -16.88 2.59
CA LYS A 35 -13.05 -18.29 2.99
C LYS A 35 -13.23 -19.24 1.79
N LEU A 36 -12.40 -19.04 0.76
CA LEU A 36 -12.45 -19.85 -0.46
C LEU A 36 -11.87 -21.25 -0.21
N PRO A 37 -12.23 -22.25 -1.02
CA PRO A 37 -11.57 -23.57 -0.98
C PRO A 37 -10.07 -23.47 -1.25
N ASP A 38 -9.25 -24.32 -0.62
CA ASP A 38 -7.77 -24.23 -0.66
C ASP A 38 -7.17 -24.28 -2.07
N HIS A 39 -7.86 -24.92 -3.03
CA HIS A 39 -7.42 -25.04 -4.42
C HIS A 39 -7.74 -23.80 -5.28
N GLN A 40 -8.57 -22.89 -4.79
CA GLN A 40 -8.92 -21.68 -5.53
C GLN A 40 -7.76 -20.68 -5.46
N ARG A 41 -7.60 -19.90 -6.54
CA ARG A 41 -6.64 -18.80 -6.59
C ARG A 41 -7.38 -17.54 -7.00
N GLU A 42 -6.99 -16.41 -6.44
CA GLU A 42 -7.55 -15.10 -6.80
C GLU A 42 -6.45 -14.17 -7.25
N LYS A 43 -6.73 -13.39 -8.28
CA LYS A 43 -5.81 -12.36 -8.78
C LYS A 43 -6.16 -11.02 -8.17
N TYR A 44 -5.20 -10.39 -7.51
CA TYR A 44 -5.34 -9.04 -6.97
C TYR A 44 -4.34 -8.09 -7.60
N ALA A 45 -4.76 -6.85 -7.81
CA ALA A 45 -3.88 -5.77 -8.24
C ALA A 45 -3.43 -4.92 -7.04
N VAL A 46 -2.20 -4.44 -7.10
CA VAL A 46 -1.58 -3.49 -6.17
C VAL A 46 -1.09 -2.30 -6.98
N VAL A 47 -1.38 -1.09 -6.51
CA VAL A 47 -0.84 0.16 -7.05
C VAL A 47 0.23 0.69 -6.10
N THR A 48 1.45 0.86 -6.58
CA THR A 48 2.54 1.49 -5.82
C THR A 48 2.76 2.91 -6.33
N LEU A 49 2.63 3.89 -5.45
CA LEU A 49 2.90 5.30 -5.74
C LEU A 49 4.39 5.59 -5.55
N ILE A 50 5.00 6.23 -6.54
CA ILE A 50 6.43 6.59 -6.54
C ILE A 50 6.59 8.10 -6.58
N ASP A 51 7.47 8.68 -5.75
CA ASP A 51 7.82 10.09 -5.88
C ASP A 51 8.75 10.28 -7.09
N CYS A 52 8.28 11.01 -8.11
CA CYS A 52 9.04 11.26 -9.33
C CYS A 52 9.97 12.48 -9.23
N ARG A 53 9.97 13.26 -8.13
CA ARG A 53 10.77 14.50 -8.04
C ARG A 53 12.26 14.32 -8.38
N SER A 54 12.84 13.18 -8.02
CA SER A 54 14.25 12.84 -8.25
C SER A 54 14.58 12.56 -9.72
N ILE A 55 13.58 12.31 -10.58
CA ILE A 55 13.74 11.99 -12.00
C ILE A 55 13.19 13.08 -12.93
N LEU A 56 12.72 14.21 -12.38
CA LEU A 56 12.29 15.37 -13.16
C LEU A 56 13.50 16.19 -13.63
N ASP A 57 13.29 17.00 -14.67
CA ASP A 57 14.25 17.98 -15.16
C ASP A 57 13.62 19.39 -15.15
N PRO A 58 14.01 20.27 -14.22
CA PRO A 58 15.02 20.07 -13.18
C PRO A 58 14.53 19.14 -12.06
N VAL A 59 15.48 18.50 -11.37
CA VAL A 59 15.21 17.71 -10.15
C VAL A 59 14.59 18.62 -9.09
N LEU A 60 13.51 18.16 -8.47
CA LEU A 60 12.78 18.92 -7.46
C LEU A 60 13.09 18.41 -6.05
N SER A 61 13.10 19.32 -5.07
CA SER A 61 13.17 18.96 -3.65
C SER A 61 11.79 18.66 -3.07
N SER A 62 11.73 17.99 -1.91
CA SER A 62 10.49 17.71 -1.17
C SER A 62 9.70 18.98 -0.77
N TYR A 63 10.36 20.14 -0.71
CA TYR A 63 9.73 21.44 -0.45
C TYR A 63 8.92 21.99 -1.62
N HIS A 64 9.01 21.41 -2.82
CA HIS A 64 8.17 21.79 -3.95
C HIS A 64 6.76 21.23 -3.75
N ILE A 65 5.80 22.14 -3.57
CA ILE A 65 4.40 21.81 -3.32
C ILE A 65 3.74 21.37 -4.63
N GLY A 66 3.15 20.18 -4.62
CA GLY A 66 2.44 19.62 -5.76
C GLY A 66 2.30 18.10 -5.68
N PHE A 67 1.53 17.54 -6.63
CA PHE A 67 1.40 16.10 -6.80
C PHE A 67 2.42 15.62 -7.82
N TYR A 68 3.55 15.10 -7.33
CA TYR A 68 4.66 14.60 -8.15
C TYR A 68 4.77 13.08 -8.13
N HIS A 69 3.71 12.39 -7.73
CA HIS A 69 3.70 10.94 -7.71
C HIS A 69 3.24 10.38 -9.05
N SER A 70 3.91 9.33 -9.51
CA SER A 70 3.35 8.42 -10.51
C SER A 70 2.93 7.11 -9.83
N ALA A 71 2.30 6.21 -10.58
CA ALA A 71 1.76 4.97 -10.08
C ALA A 71 2.19 3.80 -10.97
N ILE A 72 2.51 2.67 -10.34
CA ILE A 72 2.79 1.40 -11.00
C ILE A 72 1.76 0.38 -10.52
N THR A 73 1.09 -0.28 -11.46
CA THR A 73 0.13 -1.36 -11.18
C THR A 73 0.75 -2.72 -11.47
N ASN A 74 0.75 -3.60 -10.46
CA ASN A 74 1.17 -4.99 -10.57
C ASN A 74 0.03 -5.92 -10.13
N THR A 75 -0.08 -7.10 -10.74
CA THR A 75 -1.06 -8.13 -10.35
C THR A 75 -0.38 -9.35 -9.78
N HIS A 76 -0.98 -9.95 -8.75
CA HIS A 76 -0.47 -11.13 -8.06
C HIS A 76 -1.57 -12.18 -7.89
N ASP A 77 -1.25 -13.42 -8.20
CA ASP A 77 -2.13 -14.58 -7.95
C ASP A 77 -1.88 -15.11 -6.54
N ILE A 78 -2.94 -15.15 -5.72
CA ILE A 78 -2.90 -15.49 -4.30
C ILE A 78 -3.64 -16.81 -4.07
N SER A 79 -3.10 -17.67 -3.22
CA SER A 79 -3.67 -18.94 -2.76
C SER A 79 -3.68 -19.03 -1.23
N ALA A 80 -4.23 -20.12 -0.68
CA ALA A 80 -4.33 -20.33 0.77
C ALA A 80 -2.98 -20.51 1.50
N GLU A 81 -1.92 -20.91 0.77
CA GLU A 81 -0.62 -21.27 1.35
C GLU A 81 0.38 -20.10 1.40
N GLU A 82 -0.03 -18.90 1.00
CA GLU A 82 0.85 -17.73 0.84
C GLU A 82 1.52 -17.32 2.15
N GLN A 83 2.85 -17.31 2.15
CA GLN A 83 3.68 -16.80 3.25
C GLN A 83 4.00 -15.33 3.05
N LEU A 84 3.92 -14.53 4.12
CA LEU A 84 4.09 -13.07 4.05
C LEU A 84 5.38 -12.69 3.30
N TRP A 85 6.52 -13.22 3.74
CA TRP A 85 7.82 -12.78 3.25
C TRP A 85 8.08 -13.22 1.80
N GLU A 86 7.55 -14.37 1.38
CA GLU A 86 7.64 -14.83 -0.01
C GLU A 86 6.81 -13.94 -0.92
N LEU A 87 5.56 -13.65 -0.51
CA LEU A 87 4.68 -12.75 -1.25
C LEU A 87 5.24 -11.32 -1.29
N ALA A 88 5.79 -10.81 -0.18
CA ALA A 88 6.39 -9.49 -0.12
C ALA A 88 7.60 -9.38 -1.07
N ASN A 89 8.46 -10.39 -1.13
CA ASN A 89 9.55 -10.45 -2.11
C ASN A 89 9.03 -10.44 -3.55
N ARG A 90 7.96 -11.19 -3.83
CA ARG A 90 7.32 -11.23 -5.15
C ARG A 90 6.70 -9.89 -5.53
N CYS A 91 5.99 -9.24 -4.62
CA CYS A 91 5.45 -7.89 -4.79
C CYS A 91 6.57 -6.89 -5.07
N TYR A 92 7.63 -6.87 -4.25
CA TYR A 92 8.75 -5.94 -4.42
C TYR A 92 9.51 -6.17 -5.73
N THR A 93 9.81 -7.42 -6.08
CA THR A 93 10.53 -7.74 -7.33
C THR A 93 9.72 -7.30 -8.54
N SER A 94 8.40 -7.54 -8.54
CA SER A 94 7.52 -7.11 -9.63
C SER A 94 7.48 -5.59 -9.76
N PHE A 95 7.37 -4.88 -8.64
CA PHE A 95 7.40 -3.43 -8.57
C PHE A 95 8.75 -2.85 -9.05
N ALA A 96 9.86 -3.33 -8.50
CA ALA A 96 11.20 -2.83 -8.81
C ALA A 96 11.53 -3.04 -10.30
N ASN A 97 11.20 -4.20 -10.86
CA ASN A 97 11.37 -4.46 -12.30
C ASN A 97 10.53 -3.51 -13.16
N ALA A 98 9.27 -3.27 -12.77
CA ALA A 98 8.39 -2.33 -13.45
C ALA A 98 8.88 -0.88 -13.35
N LYS A 99 9.42 -0.48 -12.20
CA LYS A 99 10.03 0.85 -12.02
C LYS A 99 11.25 1.01 -12.92
N ASN A 100 12.12 0.02 -12.96
CA ASN A 100 13.33 0.00 -13.79
C ASN A 100 13.03 -0.01 -15.29
N SER A 101 11.85 -0.50 -15.71
CA SER A 101 11.38 -0.46 -17.09
C SER A 101 10.56 0.79 -17.43
N ASN A 102 10.52 1.79 -16.54
CA ASN A 102 9.76 3.03 -16.71
C ASN A 102 8.23 2.82 -16.86
N LYS A 103 7.69 1.70 -16.34
CA LYS A 103 6.26 1.37 -16.42
C LYS A 103 5.36 2.42 -15.78
N HIS A 104 5.88 3.21 -14.85
CA HIS A 104 5.15 4.32 -14.24
C HIS A 104 4.73 5.40 -15.25
N PHE A 105 5.40 5.56 -16.40
CA PHE A 105 4.94 6.49 -17.43
C PHE A 105 3.82 5.88 -18.30
N SER A 106 3.86 4.58 -18.58
CA SER A 106 2.80 3.91 -19.35
C SER A 106 1.55 3.71 -18.52
N ASP A 107 1.68 3.23 -17.28
CA ASP A 107 0.55 2.97 -16.39
C ASP A 107 -0.21 4.24 -16.03
N MET A 108 0.50 5.37 -15.89
CA MET A 108 -0.15 6.63 -15.60
C MET A 108 -1.09 7.07 -16.73
N SER A 109 -0.77 6.73 -17.99
CA SER A 109 -1.69 6.97 -19.11
C SER A 109 -2.99 6.18 -18.94
N ASP A 110 -2.89 4.89 -18.59
CA ASP A 110 -4.06 4.02 -18.38
C ASP A 110 -4.87 4.47 -17.17
N LEU A 111 -4.21 4.79 -16.06
CA LEU A 111 -4.85 5.31 -14.86
C LEU A 111 -5.54 6.65 -15.12
N ASN A 112 -4.89 7.57 -15.84
CA ASN A 112 -5.49 8.84 -16.25
C ASN A 112 -6.72 8.63 -17.12
N PHE A 113 -6.65 7.71 -18.08
CA PHE A 113 -7.80 7.36 -18.91
C PHE A 113 -8.97 6.84 -18.07
N LEU A 114 -8.72 5.90 -17.13
CA LEU A 114 -9.75 5.37 -16.23
C LEU A 114 -10.35 6.44 -15.33
N MET A 115 -9.51 7.35 -14.81
CA MET A 115 -9.96 8.50 -14.01
C MET A 115 -10.86 9.42 -14.83
N CYS A 116 -10.45 9.80 -16.05
CA CYS A 116 -11.27 10.60 -16.96
C CYS A 116 -12.62 9.92 -17.23
N LYS A 117 -12.63 8.61 -17.48
CA LYS A 117 -13.87 7.87 -17.73
C LYS A 117 -14.83 7.89 -16.54
N ALA A 118 -14.34 7.82 -15.32
CA ALA A 118 -15.22 7.95 -14.16
C ALA A 118 -15.67 9.38 -13.87
N ILE A 119 -14.84 10.38 -14.18
CA ILE A 119 -15.25 11.79 -14.11
C ILE A 119 -16.36 12.06 -15.13
N GLU A 120 -16.25 11.52 -16.34
CA GLU A 120 -17.28 11.61 -17.39
C GLU A 120 -18.55 10.84 -17.03
N ASN A 121 -18.43 9.77 -16.22
CA ASN A 121 -19.51 8.86 -15.88
C ASN A 121 -19.62 8.65 -14.36
N PRO A 122 -19.93 9.71 -13.58
CA PRO A 122 -19.90 9.64 -12.12
C PRO A 122 -20.92 8.63 -11.57
N THR A 123 -21.97 8.31 -12.33
CA THR A 123 -22.99 7.32 -11.99
C THR A 123 -22.52 5.86 -12.12
N LEU A 124 -21.35 5.59 -12.72
CA LEU A 124 -20.71 4.26 -12.71
C LEU A 124 -19.99 3.96 -11.37
N THR A 125 -19.92 4.96 -10.49
CA THR A 125 -19.19 4.88 -9.22
C THR A 125 -20.02 4.55 -7.95
N PRO A 126 -21.35 4.81 -7.84
CA PRO A 126 -22.06 4.67 -6.56
C PRO A 126 -22.35 3.21 -6.16
N SER A 127 -22.36 2.27 -7.10
CA SER A 127 -22.66 0.84 -6.85
C SER A 127 -21.65 -0.12 -7.50
N SER A 128 -20.93 0.31 -8.53
CA SER A 128 -19.95 -0.48 -9.29
C SER A 128 -18.61 0.23 -9.39
N SER A 129 -18.22 0.94 -8.34
CA SER A 129 -16.99 1.71 -8.31
C SER A 129 -15.85 0.97 -8.98
N MET A 130 -15.38 1.47 -10.12
CA MET A 130 -14.29 0.83 -10.84
C MET A 130 -13.04 0.91 -9.96
N ARG A 131 -12.72 -0.19 -9.28
CA ARG A 131 -11.51 -0.29 -8.48
C ARG A 131 -10.39 -0.73 -9.41
N THR A 132 -9.38 0.11 -9.52
CA THR A 132 -8.18 -0.18 -10.33
C THR A 132 -7.29 -1.24 -9.67
N ALA A 133 -7.39 -1.35 -8.34
CA ALA A 133 -6.63 -2.29 -7.53
C ALA A 133 -7.34 -2.60 -6.20
N LEU A 134 -6.87 -3.64 -5.51
CA LEU A 134 -7.30 -3.92 -4.15
C LEU A 134 -6.65 -2.93 -3.18
N VAL A 135 -5.32 -2.78 -3.24
CA VAL A 135 -4.54 -1.93 -2.33
C VAL A 135 -3.68 -0.94 -3.10
N SER A 136 -3.52 0.29 -2.58
CA SER A 136 -2.36 1.12 -2.87
C SER A 136 -1.48 1.38 -1.66
N VAL A 137 -0.18 1.45 -1.95
CA VAL A 137 0.90 1.75 -1.00
C VAL A 137 1.82 2.80 -1.61
N PHE A 138 2.57 3.52 -0.78
CA PHE A 138 3.64 4.41 -1.22
C PHE A 138 4.96 3.64 -1.22
N GLU A 139 5.82 3.87 -2.20
CA GLU A 139 7.12 3.20 -2.26
C GLU A 139 7.93 3.44 -0.99
N ASP A 140 8.00 4.71 -0.58
CA ASP A 140 8.72 5.17 0.60
C ASP A 140 7.73 5.64 1.67
N PRO A 141 7.95 5.30 2.95
CA PRO A 141 7.11 5.78 4.04
C PRO A 141 7.10 7.31 4.10
N ILE A 142 6.02 7.88 4.63
CA ILE A 142 5.96 9.31 4.93
C ILE A 142 7.06 9.65 5.95
N GLU A 143 7.75 10.77 5.73
CA GLU A 143 8.81 11.24 6.64
C GLU A 143 8.28 11.45 8.07
N ASP A 144 9.11 11.07 9.06
CA ASP A 144 8.82 11.31 10.46
C ASP A 144 9.16 12.75 10.85
N PHE A 145 8.12 13.57 10.98
CA PHE A 145 8.23 14.96 11.40
C PHE A 145 8.06 15.13 12.93
N SER A 146 8.03 14.05 13.71
CA SER A 146 7.77 14.06 15.16
C SER A 146 8.58 15.11 15.94
N LYS A 147 9.88 15.25 15.66
CA LYS A 147 10.75 16.23 16.34
C LYS A 147 10.37 17.68 16.05
N ILE A 148 10.02 17.99 14.80
CA ILE A 148 9.60 19.33 14.38
C ILE A 148 8.20 19.61 14.91
N HIS A 149 7.31 18.62 14.84
CA HIS A 149 5.94 18.70 15.35
C HIS A 149 5.91 18.99 16.85
N GLN A 150 6.75 18.33 17.65
CA GLN A 150 6.92 18.62 19.07
C GLN A 150 7.34 20.07 19.34
N GLN A 151 8.26 20.61 18.54
CA GLN A 151 8.69 22.01 18.66
C GLN A 151 7.58 23.01 18.31
N LEU A 152 6.68 22.63 17.41
CA LEU A 152 5.55 23.45 16.97
C LEU A 152 4.28 23.27 17.81
N GLY A 153 4.30 22.39 18.82
CA GLY A 153 3.11 22.07 19.62
C GLY A 153 2.05 21.25 18.88
N ILE A 154 2.43 20.59 17.77
CA ILE A 154 1.53 19.67 17.04
C ILE A 154 1.51 18.34 17.82
N GLU A 155 0.34 18.00 18.35
CA GLU A 155 0.14 16.80 19.18
C GLU A 155 -0.03 15.53 18.33
N ASP A 156 -0.77 15.62 17.21
CA ASP A 156 -1.00 14.51 16.30
C ASP A 156 -1.30 15.01 14.87
N TYR A 157 -1.05 14.17 13.88
CA TYR A 157 -1.36 14.42 12.47
C TYR A 157 -1.64 13.11 11.75
N VAL A 158 -2.48 13.18 10.71
CA VAL A 158 -2.76 12.04 9.84
C VAL A 158 -2.49 12.46 8.40
N GLY A 159 -1.58 11.75 7.73
CA GLY A 159 -1.32 11.94 6.31
C GLY A 159 -2.20 11.00 5.50
N CYS A 160 -3.09 11.54 4.69
CA CYS A 160 -3.88 10.73 3.76
C CYS A 160 -4.31 11.53 2.52
N ALA A 161 -4.66 10.80 1.48
CA ALA A 161 -5.33 11.32 0.29
C ALA A 161 -6.60 10.52 0.05
N SER A 162 -7.65 11.21 -0.37
CA SER A 162 -8.91 10.60 -0.82
C SER A 162 -9.14 11.01 -2.27
N ALA A 163 -9.38 10.02 -3.12
CA ALA A 163 -9.84 10.24 -4.49
C ALA A 163 -11.30 9.77 -4.59
N HIS A 164 -12.17 10.64 -5.10
CA HIS A 164 -13.57 10.27 -5.33
C HIS A 164 -13.69 9.46 -6.63
N GLY A 165 -14.38 8.31 -6.56
CA GLY A 165 -14.93 7.62 -7.74
C GLY A 165 -14.02 6.58 -8.42
N VAL A 166 -12.72 6.85 -8.59
CA VAL A 166 -11.75 5.90 -9.19
C VAL A 166 -10.49 5.79 -8.37
N GLY A 167 -10.07 4.55 -8.15
CA GLY A 167 -8.83 4.24 -7.46
C GLY A 167 -8.85 2.87 -6.81
N PRO A 168 -7.78 2.53 -6.09
CA PRO A 168 -7.68 1.34 -5.28
C PRO A 168 -8.83 1.24 -4.27
N SER A 169 -9.20 0.02 -3.91
CA SER A 169 -10.22 -0.24 -2.90
C SER A 169 -9.78 0.19 -1.50
N ILE A 170 -8.49 0.15 -1.22
CA ILE A 170 -7.89 0.47 0.07
C ILE A 170 -6.59 1.24 -0.21
N ALA A 171 -6.42 2.41 0.38
CA ALA A 171 -5.14 3.12 0.37
C ALA A 171 -4.50 3.07 1.75
N ILE A 172 -3.25 2.63 1.81
CA ILE A 172 -2.44 2.57 3.02
C ILE A 172 -1.38 3.65 2.95
N PHE A 173 -1.36 4.51 3.95
CA PHE A 173 -0.37 5.55 4.14
C PHE A 173 0.43 5.20 5.40
N ASP A 174 1.67 4.73 5.21
CA ASP A 174 2.54 4.33 6.29
C ASP A 174 3.51 5.44 6.73
N THR A 175 3.82 5.47 8.02
CA THR A 175 4.82 6.35 8.63
C THR A 175 5.53 5.56 9.72
N ILE A 176 6.84 5.70 9.86
CA ILE A 176 7.56 5.19 11.03
C ILE A 176 7.65 6.31 12.07
N ARG A 177 6.80 6.25 13.10
CA ARG A 177 6.75 7.25 14.19
C ARG A 177 7.33 6.68 15.46
N ASN A 178 8.34 7.32 16.03
CA ASN A 178 8.98 6.86 17.28
C ASN A 178 9.41 5.38 17.25
N GLY A 179 9.85 4.89 16.09
CA GLY A 179 10.22 3.47 15.88
C GLY A 179 9.03 2.50 15.78
N GLY A 180 7.80 3.00 15.66
CA GLY A 180 6.61 2.21 15.39
C GLY A 180 6.05 2.48 14.00
N LEU A 181 5.63 1.43 13.32
CA LEU A 181 4.80 1.53 12.12
C LEU A 181 3.41 2.05 12.50
N ASP A 182 3.05 3.19 11.93
CA ASP A 182 1.73 3.80 11.94
C ASP A 182 1.17 3.75 10.52
N CYS A 183 -0.04 3.23 10.36
CA CYS A 183 -0.70 3.07 9.06
C CYS A 183 -2.09 3.72 9.09
N THR A 184 -2.30 4.71 8.23
CA THR A 184 -3.63 5.22 7.94
C THR A 184 -4.25 4.47 6.78
N CYS A 185 -5.43 3.89 7.00
CA CYS A 185 -6.15 3.13 5.97
C CYS A 185 -7.39 3.90 5.51
N VAL A 186 -7.40 4.31 4.25
CA VAL A 186 -8.52 5.02 3.61
C VAL A 186 -9.25 4.06 2.69
N TYR A 187 -10.58 4.01 2.80
CA TYR A 187 -11.43 3.12 2.02
C TYR A 187 -12.78 3.78 1.72
N PRO A 188 -13.46 3.37 0.64
CA PRO A 188 -14.74 3.91 0.25
C PRO A 188 -15.89 3.38 1.13
N SER A 189 -16.53 4.27 1.88
CA SER A 189 -17.82 4.02 2.53
C SER A 189 -18.96 4.57 1.66
N PRO A 190 -20.09 3.87 1.49
CA PRO A 190 -20.51 2.66 2.20
C PRO A 190 -20.12 1.34 1.51
N LEU A 191 -19.26 1.35 0.49
CA LEU A 191 -18.88 0.13 -0.24
C LEU A 191 -18.28 -0.92 0.70
N HIS A 192 -17.38 -0.51 1.59
CA HIS A 192 -16.92 -1.35 2.69
C HIS A 192 -17.48 -0.82 4.00
N SER A 193 -18.01 -1.73 4.83
CA SER A 193 -18.41 -1.36 6.19
C SER A 193 -17.19 -1.17 7.08
N ARG A 194 -17.38 -0.47 8.20
CA ARG A 194 -16.32 -0.29 9.20
C ARG A 194 -15.88 -1.64 9.79
N GLU A 195 -16.82 -2.53 10.03
CA GLU A 195 -16.58 -3.86 10.61
C GLU A 195 -15.77 -4.74 9.65
N GLN A 196 -16.13 -4.74 8.36
CA GLN A 196 -15.38 -5.47 7.34
C GLN A 196 -13.93 -4.97 7.25
N MET A 197 -13.75 -3.65 7.22
CA MET A 197 -12.41 -3.06 7.14
C MET A 197 -11.62 -3.28 8.42
N GLN A 198 -12.25 -3.20 9.60
CA GLN A 198 -11.59 -3.50 10.86
C GLN A 198 -11.07 -4.94 10.88
N GLY A 199 -11.89 -5.92 10.47
CA GLY A 199 -11.47 -7.32 10.39
C GLY A 199 -10.30 -7.52 9.44
N LEU A 200 -10.31 -6.86 8.27
CA LEU A 200 -9.20 -6.90 7.33
C LEU A 200 -7.90 -6.36 7.94
N ILE A 201 -7.95 -5.20 8.60
CA ILE A 201 -6.76 -4.59 9.22
C ILE A 201 -6.25 -5.42 10.41
N ASP A 202 -7.15 -6.02 11.19
CA ASP A 202 -6.78 -6.91 12.29
C ASP A 202 -6.04 -8.16 11.76
N ASP A 203 -6.53 -8.75 10.67
CA ASP A 203 -5.85 -9.86 9.99
C ASP A 203 -4.50 -9.45 9.41
N MET A 204 -4.41 -8.29 8.74
CA MET A 204 -3.14 -7.76 8.26
C MET A 204 -2.13 -7.61 9.40
N ARG A 205 -2.55 -7.02 10.51
CA ARG A 205 -1.71 -6.85 11.71
C ARG A 205 -1.23 -8.19 12.25
N ARG A 206 -2.14 -9.17 12.37
CA ARG A 206 -1.80 -10.52 12.82
C ARG A 206 -0.77 -11.17 11.90
N ILE A 207 -0.97 -11.13 10.58
CA ILE A 207 -0.02 -11.65 9.58
C ILE A 207 1.37 -11.02 9.73
N LEU A 208 1.43 -9.68 9.85
CA LEU A 208 2.70 -8.96 10.04
C LEU A 208 3.41 -9.38 11.33
N VAL A 209 2.68 -9.47 12.45
CA VAL A 209 3.23 -9.84 13.76
C VAL A 209 3.70 -11.30 13.78
N ASP A 210 2.88 -12.23 13.28
CA ASP A 210 3.20 -13.66 13.26
C ASP A 210 4.47 -13.93 12.45
N ALA A 211 4.58 -13.32 11.27
CA ALA A 211 5.76 -13.45 10.41
C ALA A 211 7.02 -12.80 11.01
N CYS A 212 6.86 -11.77 11.85
CA CYS A 212 7.97 -11.19 12.61
C CYS A 212 8.41 -12.08 13.77
N ASN A 213 7.48 -12.80 14.41
CA ASN A 213 7.80 -13.71 15.51
C ASN A 213 8.54 -14.96 15.01
N GLN A 214 8.19 -15.47 13.82
CA GLN A 214 8.91 -16.58 13.18
C GLN A 214 10.39 -16.25 12.91
N LEU A 215 10.69 -14.99 12.55
CA LEU A 215 12.06 -14.52 12.36
C LEU A 215 12.88 -14.56 13.66
N GLY A 216 12.26 -14.22 14.79
CA GLY A 216 12.91 -14.24 16.10
C GLY A 216 13.12 -15.64 16.68
N SER A 217 12.44 -16.66 16.15
CA SER A 217 12.64 -18.06 16.55
C SER A 217 13.67 -18.82 15.72
N GLU A 218 14.05 -18.28 14.56
CA GLU A 218 15.07 -18.86 13.65
C GLU A 218 16.47 -18.23 13.84
N SER A 219 16.60 -17.27 14.77
CA SER A 219 17.86 -16.60 15.14
C SER A 219 18.34 -16.98 16.53
#